data_AF-A0A7X0B2W6-F1
#
_entry.id   AF-A0A7X0B2W6-F1
#
_cell.length_a   1.000
_cell.length_b   1.000
_cell.length_c   1.000
_cell.angle_alpha   90.00
_cell.angle_beta   90.00
_cell.angle_gamma   90.00
#
_symmetry.space_group_name_H-M   'P 1'
#
loop_
_entity.id
_entity.type
_entity.pdbx_description
1 polymer ?
#
loop_
_entity_poly.entity_id
_entity_poly.type
_entity_poly.pdbx_seq_one_letter_code
_entity_poly.pdbx_strand_id
1 'polypeptide(L)' 'MATKAEWAGPADIKAQFGSIVDFVGDNRVIFDLGGNKFRLIVHVSYTFRRVLVKFIGTHAEYDKIDAETV' A
#
# COMPACT_ATOMS: atom_id res chain seq x y z
N MET A 1 -9.83 -14.63 3.80
CA MET A 1 -9.09 -14.83 5.06
C MET A 1 -7.75 -14.15 4.92
N ALA A 2 -7.31 -13.36 5.92
CA ALA A 2 -5.96 -12.82 5.93
C ALA A 2 -5.02 -13.89 6.48
N THR A 3 -4.11 -14.40 5.65
CA THR A 3 -3.02 -15.27 6.07
C THR A 3 -1.79 -14.41 6.37
N LYS A 4 -0.87 -14.94 7.20
CA LYS A 4 0.42 -14.30 7.44
C LYS A 4 1.14 -14.13 6.10
N ALA A 5 1.33 -12.88 5.67
CA ALA A 5 2.03 -12.58 4.43
C ALA A 5 3.53 -12.37 4.73
N GLU A 6 4.39 -12.94 3.90
CA GLU A 6 5.84 -12.73 3.95
C GLU A 6 6.30 -12.18 2.59
N TRP A 7 6.40 -10.86 2.49
CA TRP A 7 6.86 -10.19 1.27
C TRP A 7 8.36 -9.97 1.33
N ALA A 8 9.11 -10.59 0.43
CA ALA A 8 10.52 -10.34 0.16
C ALA A 8 10.73 -9.04 -0.63
N GLY A 9 9.77 -8.65 -1.47
CA GLY A 9 9.84 -7.41 -2.23
C GLY A 9 8.51 -6.96 -2.83
N PRO A 10 8.52 -5.87 -3.61
CA PRO A 10 7.33 -5.35 -4.31
C PRO A 10 6.64 -6.38 -5.22
N ALA A 11 7.43 -7.27 -5.84
CA ALA A 11 6.93 -8.31 -6.73
C ALA A 11 5.96 -9.28 -6.02
N ASP A 12 6.22 -9.63 -4.76
CA ASP A 12 5.34 -10.53 -3.99
C ASP A 12 3.99 -9.87 -3.70
N ILE A 13 4.02 -8.56 -3.40
CA ILE A 13 2.82 -7.76 -3.19
C ILE A 13 2.02 -7.69 -4.50
N LYS A 14 2.68 -7.43 -5.64
CA LYS A 14 2.02 -7.41 -6.95
C LYS A 14 1.42 -8.77 -7.30
N ALA A 15 2.12 -9.87 -7.00
CA ALA A 15 1.62 -11.21 -7.24
C ALA A 15 0.38 -11.52 -6.39
N GLN A 16 0.34 -11.04 -5.14
CA GLN A 16 -0.78 -11.28 -4.23
C GLN A 16 -2.01 -10.42 -4.51
N PHE A 17 -1.83 -9.14 -4.86
CA PHE A 17 -2.93 -8.18 -4.98
C PHE A 17 -3.20 -7.71 -6.41
N GLY A 18 -2.33 -8.04 -7.37
CA GLY A 18 -2.55 -7.74 -8.78
C GLY A 18 -2.69 -6.24 -9.05
N SER A 19 -3.78 -5.85 -9.72
CA SER A 19 -3.99 -4.48 -10.19
C SER A 19 -4.49 -3.51 -9.12
N ILE A 20 -4.89 -3.97 -7.93
CA ILE A 20 -5.40 -3.09 -6.85
C ILE A 20 -4.28 -2.51 -5.98
N VAL A 21 -3.02 -2.64 -6.42
CA VAL A 21 -1.85 -2.06 -5.78
C VAL A 21 -1.01 -1.28 -6.77
N ASP A 22 -0.59 -0.11 -6.31
CA ASP A 22 0.34 0.78 -6.97
C ASP A 22 1.57 1.01 -6.08
N PHE A 23 2.72 1.17 -6.72
CA PHE A 23 4.00 1.36 -6.04
C PHE A 23 4.51 2.76 -6.36
N VAL A 24 4.91 3.49 -5.33
CA VAL A 24 5.54 4.81 -5.46
C VAL A 24 6.91 4.79 -4.79
N GLY A 25 7.64 5.91 -4.82
CA GLY A 25 8.95 6.03 -4.19
C GLY A 25 8.96 5.63 -2.70
N ASP A 26 10.17 5.46 -2.15
CA ASP A 26 10.35 5.23 -0.71
C ASP A 26 9.68 3.94 -0.19
N ASN A 27 9.69 2.84 -0.96
CA ASN A 27 9.05 1.55 -0.61
C ASN A 27 7.57 1.68 -0.19
N ARG A 28 6.87 2.65 -0.76
CA ARG A 28 5.45 2.87 -0.47
C ARG A 28 4.58 2.10 -1.43
N VAL A 29 3.50 1.56 -0.87
CA VAL A 29 2.48 0.81 -1.60
C VAL A 29 1.13 1.42 -1.29
N ILE A 30 0.34 1.65 -2.33
CA ILE A 30 -1.01 2.16 -2.27
C ILE A 30 -1.95 0.99 -2.57
N PHE A 31 -2.92 0.75 -1.69
CA PHE A 31 -3.94 -0.28 -1.85
C PHE A 31 -5.32 0.35 -2.09
N ASP A 32 -6.02 -0.14 -3.10
CA ASP A 32 -7.43 0.18 -3.32
C ASP A 32 -8.31 -0.68 -2.41
N LEU A 33 -9.15 -0.04 -1.59
CA LEU A 33 -10.03 -0.72 -0.64
C LEU A 33 -11.51 -0.42 -0.91
N GLY A 34 -12.37 -1.40 -0.60
CA GLY A 34 -13.82 -1.24 -0.62
C GLY A 34 -14.43 -0.97 -2.00
N GLY A 35 -13.82 -1.51 -3.07
CA GLY A 35 -14.26 -1.24 -4.44
C GLY A 35 -13.85 0.14 -4.91
N ASN A 36 -12.56 0.48 -4.75
CA ASN A 36 -11.95 1.75 -5.15
C ASN A 36 -12.42 2.99 -4.37
N LYS A 37 -13.05 2.81 -3.20
CA LYS A 37 -13.60 3.92 -2.38
C LYS A 37 -12.55 4.56 -1.48
N PHE A 38 -11.55 3.80 -1.08
CA PHE A 38 -10.52 4.21 -0.15
C PHE A 38 -9.13 3.87 -0.70
N ARG A 39 -8.14 4.60 -0.21
CA ARG A 39 -6.71 4.35 -0.41
C ARG A 39 -6.06 4.11 0.94
N LEU A 40 -5.25 3.06 0.99
CA LEU A 40 -4.34 2.79 2.11
C LEU A 40 -2.91 2.93 1.59
N ILE A 41 -2.18 3.90 2.14
CA ILE A 41 -0.75 4.06 1.86
C ILE A 41 0.02 3.45 3.01
N VAL A 42 0.95 2.56 2.67
CA VAL A 42 1.88 1.98 3.62
C VAL A 42 3.31 2.14 3.15
N HIS A 43 4.23 2.33 4.09
CA HIS A 43 5.66 2.15 3.84
C HIS A 43 6.05 0.74 4.27
N VAL A 44 6.63 -0.05 3.36
CA VAL A 44 7.05 -1.43 3.63
C VAL A 44 8.54 -1.50 3.88
N SER A 45 8.93 -1.94 5.07
CA SER A 45 10.31 -2.37 5.31
C SER A 45 10.43 -3.86 5.03
N TYR A 46 10.96 -4.19 3.85
CA TYR A 46 11.19 -5.59 3.46
C TYR A 46 12.23 -6.26 4.38
N THR A 47 13.33 -5.57 4.72
CA THR A 47 14.38 -6.08 5.61
C THR A 47 13.84 -6.44 7.00
N PHE A 48 13.03 -5.55 7.59
CA PHE A 48 12.49 -5.76 8.93
C PHE A 48 11.14 -6.49 8.96
N ARG A 49 10.59 -6.84 7.79
CA ARG A 49 9.26 -7.46 7.63
C ARG A 49 8.16 -6.65 8.34
N ARG A 50 8.18 -5.33 8.18
CA ARG A 50 7.23 -4.40 8.82
C ARG A 50 6.49 -3.56 7.80
N VAL A 51 5.25 -3.23 8.13
CA VAL A 51 4.38 -2.35 7.34
C VAL A 51 3.97 -1.20 8.26
N LEU A 52 4.28 0.03 7.86
CA LEU A 52 3.84 1.24 8.56
C LEU A 52 2.72 1.89 7.78
N VAL A 53 1.55 2.05 8.40
CA VAL A 53 0.45 2.81 7.81
C VAL A 53 0.80 4.29 7.81
N LYS A 54 0.81 4.89 6.63
CA LYS A 54 1.07 6.33 6.42
C LYS A 54 -0.23 7.11 6.30
N PHE A 55 -1.20 6.54 5.60
CA PHE A 55 -2.48 7.18 5.34
C PHE A 55 -3.57 6.13 5.13
N ILE A 56 -4.77 6.43 5.59
CA ILE A 56 -6.00 5.76 5.18
C ILE A 56 -7.09 6.82 5.00
N GLY A 57 -7.79 6.78 3.87
CA GLY A 57 -8.84 7.75 3.59
C GLY A 57 -9.57 7.44 2.30
N THR A 58 -10.65 8.19 2.06
CA THR A 58 -11.42 8.16 0.83
C THR A 58 -10.55 8.57 -0.36
N HIS A 59 -11.00 8.27 -1.58
CA HIS A 59 -10.34 8.74 -2.78
C HIS A 59 -10.22 10.28 -2.81
N ALA A 60 -11.25 11.01 -2.35
CA ALA A 60 -11.24 12.47 -2.31
C ALA A 60 -10.28 13.06 -1.26
N GLU A 61 -9.96 12.32 -0.19
CA GLU A 61 -8.93 12.71 0.78
C GLU A 61 -7.53 12.37 0.25
N TYR A 62 -7.40 11.23 -0.42
CA TYR A 62 -6.17 10.83 -1.10
C TYR A 62 -5.74 11.86 -2.16
N ASP A 63 -6.68 12.39 -2.94
CA ASP A 63 -6.38 13.39 -3.99
C ASP A 63 -5.81 14.71 -3.44
N LYS A 64 -5.89 14.92 -2.12
CA LYS A 64 -5.41 16.14 -1.44
C LYS A 64 -4.03 15.98 -0.80
N ILE A 65 -3.45 14.79 -0.89
CA ILE A 65 -2.13 14.50 -0.34
C ILE A 65 -1.17 14.07 -1.46
N ASP A 66 0.12 14.19 -1.18
CA ASP A 66 1.15 13.57 -1.99
C ASP A 66 1.54 12.22 -1.35
N ALA A 67 1.31 11.15 -2.09
CA ALA A 67 1.54 9.78 -1.64
C ALA A 67 3.02 9.50 -1.32
N GLU A 68 3.96 10.25 -1.91
CA GLU A 68 5.39 10.07 -1.67
C GLU A 68 5.85 10.73 -0.35
N THR A 69 5.11 11.73 0.15
CA THR A 69 5.58 12.57 1.26
C THR A 69 4.75 12.50 2.54
N VAL A 70 3.54 11.96 2.52
CA VAL A 70 2.67 11.82 3.72
C VAL A 70 3.21 10.86 4.81
#